data_AF-A0A1E5P1B0-F1
#
_entry.id   AF-A0A1E5P1B0-F1
#
_cell.length_a   1.000
_cell.length_b   1.000
_cell.length_c   1.000
_cell.angle_alpha   90.00
_cell.angle_beta   90.00
_cell.angle_gamma   90.00
#
_symmetry.space_group_name_H-M   'P 1'
#
loop_
_entity.id
_entity.type
_entity.pdbx_description
1 polymer ?
#
loop_
_entity_poly.entity_id
_entity_poly.type
_entity_poly.pdbx_seq_one_letter_code
_entity_poly.pdbx_strand_id
1 'polypeptide(L)'
;MTTLTPAPSITIRPVRADGLDTYFDLTLLVDLRVPADQLPALKKTIAAALRAESGPFTHGLNHFLFAETADGTLVGAVHVGPAQ
;
A
#
# COMPACT_ATOMS: atom_id res chain seq x y z
N MET A 1 -6.53 31.31 -20.09
CA MET A 1 -5.28 30.58 -19.79
C MET A 1 -5.53 29.73 -18.55
N THR A 2 -5.63 28.42 -18.72
CA THR A 2 -5.65 27.47 -17.58
C THR A 2 -4.20 27.22 -17.20
N THR A 3 -3.76 27.76 -16.07
CA THR A 3 -2.46 27.41 -15.48
C THR A 3 -2.51 25.94 -15.06
N LEU A 4 -1.86 25.07 -15.83
CA LEU A 4 -1.59 23.70 -15.41
C LEU A 4 -0.53 23.77 -14.32
N THR A 5 -0.96 23.64 -13.06
CA THR A 5 -0.04 23.36 -11.96
C THR A 5 0.76 22.11 -12.32
N PRO A 6 2.10 22.11 -12.24
CA PRO A 6 2.87 20.90 -12.47
C PRO A 6 2.33 19.79 -11.57
N ALA A 7 2.04 18.62 -12.15
CA ALA A 7 1.63 17.47 -11.35
C ALA A 7 2.75 17.18 -10.32
N PRO A 8 2.42 16.97 -9.04
CA PRO A 8 3.42 16.67 -8.04
C PRO A 8 4.19 15.41 -8.44
N SER A 9 5.52 15.45 -8.28
CA SER A 9 6.35 14.26 -8.47
C SER A 9 5.90 13.17 -7.49
N ILE A 10 5.57 11.99 -8.01
CA ILE A 10 5.19 10.82 -7.22
C ILE A 10 6.34 9.83 -7.21
N THR A 11 6.68 9.38 -6.01
CA THR A 11 7.63 8.29 -5.78
C THR A 11 6.88 7.07 -5.26
N ILE A 12 7.40 5.88 -5.61
CA ILE A 12 6.86 4.60 -5.16
C ILE A 12 7.86 3.97 -4.21
N ARG A 13 7.41 3.61 -3.01
CA ARG A 13 8.26 2.91 -2.03
C ARG A 13 7.56 1.71 -1.40
N PRO A 14 8.32 0.68 -0.97
CA PRO A 14 7.75 -0.43 -0.22
C PRO A 14 7.08 0.02 1.09
N VAL A 15 5.99 -0.65 1.43
CA VAL A 15 5.40 -0.61 2.78
C VAL A 15 6.33 -1.40 3.71
N ARG A 16 6.63 -0.82 4.87
CA ARG A 16 7.36 -1.48 5.94
C ARG A 16 6.40 -1.96 7.02
N ALA A 17 6.88 -2.80 7.93
CA ALA A 17 6.06 -3.39 9.00
C ALA A 17 5.32 -2.34 9.87
N ASP A 18 5.89 -1.15 10.06
CA ASP A 18 5.29 -0.03 10.79
C ASP A 18 4.23 0.75 9.98
N GLY A 19 4.23 0.63 8.65
CA GLY A 19 3.27 1.28 7.76
C GLY A 19 1.99 0.49 7.48
N LEU A 20 1.80 -0.68 8.11
CA LEU A 20 0.66 -1.57 7.85
C LEU A 20 -0.70 -0.88 8.06
N ASP A 21 -0.86 -0.17 9.17
CA ASP A 21 -2.14 0.46 9.51
C ASP A 21 -2.50 1.53 8.49
N THR A 22 -1.56 2.40 8.15
CA THR A 22 -1.74 3.44 7.13
C THR A 22 -2.01 2.87 5.75
N TYR A 23 -1.39 1.73 5.39
CA TYR A 23 -1.69 1.04 4.14
C TYR A 23 -3.16 0.58 4.08
N PHE A 24 -3.66 0.00 5.17
CA PHE A 24 -5.06 -0.41 5.27
C PHE A 24 -6.01 0.77 5.27
N ASP A 25 -5.70 1.84 5.99
CA ASP A 25 -6.53 3.06 5.98
C ASP A 25 -6.70 3.57 4.55
N LEU A 26 -5.60 3.72 3.80
CA LEU A 26 -5.65 4.13 2.40
C LEU A 26 -6.38 3.15 1.49
N THR A 27 -6.25 1.85 1.73
CA THR A 27 -6.93 0.83 0.94
C THR A 27 -8.43 0.77 1.25
N LEU A 28 -8.83 1.06 2.48
CA LEU A 28 -10.24 1.10 2.92
C LEU A 28 -10.96 2.39 2.51
N LEU A 29 -10.23 3.44 2.12
CA LEU A 29 -10.82 4.66 1.53
C LEU A 29 -11.51 4.37 0.19
N VAL A 30 -11.11 3.30 -0.50
CA VAL A 30 -11.81 2.79 -1.68
C VAL A 30 -12.68 1.61 -1.26
N ASP A 31 -13.84 1.47 -1.91
CA ASP A 31 -14.80 0.39 -1.65
C ASP A 31 -14.13 -0.97 -1.91
N LEU A 32 -13.55 -1.53 -0.85
CA LEU A 32 -12.97 -2.86 -0.88
C LEU A 32 -14.13 -3.83 -1.01
N ARG A 33 -14.11 -4.64 -2.07
CA ARG A 33 -14.98 -5.82 -2.21
C ARG A 33 -14.64 -6.93 -1.20
N VAL A 34 -14.05 -6.58 -0.05
CA VAL A 34 -13.64 -7.47 1.02
C VAL A 34 -14.66 -7.36 2.15
N PRO A 35 -15.35 -8.45 2.50
CA PRO A 35 -16.26 -8.47 3.65
C PRO A 35 -15.57 -8.04 4.95
N ALA A 36 -16.26 -7.25 5.78
CA ALA A 36 -15.68 -6.65 6.98
C ALA A 36 -15.15 -7.69 7.99
N ASP A 37 -15.77 -8.87 8.04
CA ASP A 37 -15.36 -10.01 8.88
C ASP A 37 -14.03 -10.65 8.41
N GLN A 38 -13.65 -10.46 7.15
CA GLN A 38 -12.40 -10.98 6.58
C GLN A 38 -11.22 -10.01 6.75
N LEU A 39 -11.48 -8.72 7.01
CA LEU A 39 -10.44 -7.70 7.18
C LEU A 39 -9.39 -8.04 8.24
N PRO A 40 -9.75 -8.54 9.45
CA PRO A 40 -8.76 -8.89 10.47
C PRO A 40 -7.80 -9.99 10.01
N ALA A 41 -8.32 -11.00 9.31
CA ALA A 41 -7.54 -12.10 8.78
C ALA A 41 -6.59 -11.63 7.68
N LEU A 42 -7.09 -10.79 6.76
CA LEU A 42 -6.29 -10.18 5.70
C LEU A 42 -5.15 -9.33 6.29
N LYS A 43 -5.45 -8.47 7.27
CA LYS A 43 -4.47 -7.63 7.95
C LYS A 43 -3.38 -8.45 8.62
N LYS A 44 -3.73 -9.57 9.27
CA LYS A 44 -2.77 -10.49 9.88
C LYS A 44 -1.83 -11.12 8.85
N THR A 45 -2.35 -11.53 7.69
CA THR A 45 -1.56 -12.12 6.60
C THR A 45 -0.57 -11.12 6.03
N ILE A 46 -1.01 -9.89 5.74
CA ILE A 46 -0.13 -8.83 5.25
C ILE A 46 0.93 -8.48 6.30
N ALA A 47 0.55 -8.38 7.58
CA ALA A 47 1.51 -8.13 8.68
C ALA A 47 2.61 -9.20 8.75
N ALA A 48 2.25 -10.47 8.59
CA ALA A 48 3.21 -11.56 8.59
C ALA A 48 4.16 -11.47 7.39
N ALA A 49 3.63 -11.14 6.22
CA ALA A 49 4.39 -10.99 4.99
C ALA A 49 5.33 -9.76 5.03
N LEU A 50 4.91 -8.66 5.66
CA LEU A 50 5.74 -7.48 5.92
C LEU A 50 6.89 -7.74 6.91
N ARG A 51 6.77 -8.72 7.82
CA ARG A 51 7.82 -9.03 8.82
C ARG A 51 8.86 -10.02 8.34
N ALA A 52 8.56 -10.80 7.29
CA ALA A 52 9.43 -11.86 6.79
C ALA A 52 10.56 -11.36 5.85
N GLU A 53 10.97 -10.09 5.97
CA GLU A 53 11.93 -9.37 5.09
C GLU A 53 13.31 -10.06 5.00
N SER A 54 13.42 -11.07 4.14
CA SER A 54 14.67 -11.83 3.89
C SER A 54 15.13 -11.76 2.43
N GLY A 55 14.56 -10.88 1.62
CA GLY A 55 14.91 -10.74 0.20
C GLY A 55 14.30 -9.49 -0.43
N PRO A 56 14.54 -9.23 -1.74
CA PRO A 56 14.01 -8.05 -2.43
C PRO A 56 12.50 -7.96 -2.17
N PHE A 57 12.06 -6.85 -1.55
CA PHE A 57 10.75 -6.59 -0.91
C PHE A 57 9.55 -7.33 -1.52
N THR A 58 9.48 -8.64 -1.28
CA THR A 58 8.46 -9.55 -1.78
C THR A 58 7.80 -10.16 -0.55
N HIS A 59 6.62 -9.65 -0.24
CA HIS A 59 5.82 -10.08 0.90
C HIS A 59 5.02 -11.31 0.49
N GLY A 60 5.72 -12.40 0.17
CA GLY A 60 5.12 -13.64 -0.33
C GLY A 60 4.43 -13.47 -1.68
N LEU A 61 5.19 -13.11 -2.72
CA LEU A 61 4.72 -12.80 -4.09
C LEU A 61 3.84 -11.55 -4.21
N ASN A 62 3.58 -10.86 -3.10
CA ASN A 62 2.86 -9.60 -3.08
C ASN A 62 3.82 -8.43 -2.84
N HIS A 63 3.59 -7.32 -3.52
CA HIS A 63 4.21 -6.04 -3.29
C HIS A 63 3.16 -5.07 -2.75
N PHE A 64 3.41 -4.59 -1.54
CA PHE A 64 2.62 -3.55 -0.90
C PHE A 64 3.44 -2.26 -1.00
N LEU A 65 2.92 -1.26 -1.69
CA LEU A 65 3.66 -0.03 -1.99
C LEU A 65 2.85 1.19 -1.61
N PHE A 66 3.55 2.25 -1.19
CA PHE A 66 3.00 3.58 -1.07
C PHE A 66 3.34 4.42 -2.30
N ALA A 67 2.38 5.23 -2.73
CA ALA A 67 2.61 6.36 -3.60
C ALA A 67 2.71 7.63 -2.74
N GLU A 68 3.81 8.36 -2.89
CA GLU A 68 4.17 9.48 -2.02
C GLU A 68 4.63 10.68 -2.85
N THR A 69 4.15 11.87 -2.51
CA THR A 69 4.62 13.14 -3.08
C THR A 69 6.03 13.48 -2.57
N ALA A 70 6.69 14.43 -3.23
CA ALA A 70 8.05 14.85 -2.85
C ALA A 70 8.19 15.37 -1.40
N ASP A 71 7.11 15.81 -0.77
CA ASP A 71 7.08 16.28 0.63
C ASP A 71 6.77 15.19 1.66
N GLY A 72 6.59 13.94 1.22
CA GLY A 72 6.29 12.80 2.09
C GLY A 72 4.80 12.52 2.29
N THR A 73 3.91 13.25 1.60
CA THR A 73 2.47 13.00 1.71
C THR A 73 2.09 11.72 0.97
N LEU A 74 1.48 10.78 1.70
CA LEU A 74 0.92 9.57 1.10
C LEU A 74 -0.34 9.91 0.31
N VAL A 75 -0.35 9.54 -0.97
CA VAL A 75 -1.46 9.81 -1.89
C VAL A 75 -2.12 8.53 -2.42
N GLY A 76 -1.55 7.36 -2.10
CA GLY A 76 -2.15 6.10 -2.51
C GLY A 76 -1.43 4.86 -1.98
N ALA A 77 -2.15 3.75 -2.04
CA ALA A 77 -1.66 2.41 -1.80
C ALA A 77 -1.71 1.61 -3.11
N VAL A 78 -0.66 0.83 -3.38
CA VAL A 78 -0.61 -0.08 -4.53
C VAL A 78 -0.40 -1.50 -4.01
N HIS A 79 -1.22 -2.42 -4.51
CA HIS A 79 -1.05 -3.86 -4.32
C HIS A 79 -0.73 -4.49 -5.67
N VAL A 80 0.41 -5.16 -5.77
CA VAL A 80 0.75 -6.00 -6.93
C VAL A 80 0.96 -7.42 -6.44
N GLY A 81 0.32 -8.39 -7.07
CA GLY A 81 0.45 -9.79 -6.71
C GLY A 81 -0.19 -10.68 -7.76
N PRO A 82 -0.09 -12.01 -7.61
CA PRO A 82 -0.82 -12.93 -8.45
C PRO A 82 -2.32 -12.63 -8.39
N ALA A 83 -3.00 -12.75 -9.53
CA ALA A 83 -4.46 -12.74 -9.56
C ALA A 83 -4.95 -13.90 -8.69
N GLN A 84 -5.71 -13.58 -7.64
CA GLN A 84 -6.40 -14.57 -6.81
C GLN A 84 -7.76 -14.89 -7.40
#